data_AF-X1PXF6-F1
#
_entry.id   AF-X1PXF6-F1
#
_cell.length_a   1.000
_cell.length_b   1.000
_cell.length_c   1.000
_cell.angle_alpha   90.00
_cell.angle_beta   90.00
_cell.angle_gamma   90.00
#
_symmetry.space_group_name_H-M   'P 1'
#
loop_
_entity.id
_entity.type
_entity.pdbx_description
1 polymer ?
#
loop_
_entity_poly.entity_id
_entity_poly.type
_entity_poly.pdbx_seq_one_letter_code
_entity_poly.pdbx_strand_id
1 'polypeptide(L)' 'MRQREKIVSLAGGRVLEIGIGSGLNLPFYDPAKVQHVWGLDPSMELWALAE' A
#
# COMPACT_ATOMS: atom_id res chain seq x y z
N MET A 1 2.61 -10.46 10.89
CA MET A 1 1.91 -9.18 11.16
C MET A 1 2.88 -8.08 11.61
N ARG A 2 3.75 -8.31 12.62
CA ARG A 2 4.59 -7.26 13.26
C ARG A 2 5.72 -6.64 12.41
N GLN A 3 6.02 -7.19 11.23
CA GLN A 3 7.15 -6.75 10.41
C GLN A 3 6.75 -5.65 9.44
N ARG A 4 5.53 -5.70 8.90
CA ARG A 4 4.99 -4.68 7.98
C ARG A 4 4.91 -3.34 8.68
N GLU A 5 4.33 -3.31 9.87
CA GLU A 5 4.20 -2.10 10.69
C GLU A 5 5.53 -1.39 10.94
N LYS A 6 6.64 -2.12 11.14
CA LYS A 6 7.97 -1.54 11.38
C LYS A 6 8.54 -0.78 10.19
N ILE A 7 8.15 -1.15 8.97
CA ILE A 7 8.75 -0.63 7.74
C ILE A 7 7.77 0.28 7.00
N VAL A 8 6.53 -0.17 6.81
CA VAL A 8 5.52 0.54 6.02
C VAL A 8 5.16 1.90 6.66
N SER A 9 5.14 2.01 7.99
CA SER A 9 4.85 3.27 8.71
C SER A 9 5.95 4.33 8.58
N LEU A 10 7.11 3.98 8.02
CA LEU A 10 8.20 4.91 7.74
C LEU A 10 8.05 5.61 6.39
N ALA A 11 7.17 5.12 5.51
CA ALA A 11 6.89 5.76 4.23
C ALA A 11 6.13 7.08 4.43
N GLY A 12 6.34 8.03 3.53
CA GLY A 12 5.71 9.35 3.60
C GLY A 12 5.68 10.06 2.24
N GLY A 13 4.89 11.14 2.16
CA GLY A 13 4.65 11.87 0.93
C GLY A 13 3.86 11.04 -0.08
N ARG A 14 4.36 10.96 -1.29
CA ARG A 14 3.77 10.24 -2.42
C ARG A 14 4.39 8.85 -2.52
N VAL A 15 3.62 7.80 -2.28
CA VAL A 15 4.11 6.41 -2.19
C VAL A 15 3.64 5.59 -3.37
N LEU A 16 4.52 4.79 -3.99
CA LEU A 16 4.16 3.79 -5.00
C LEU A 16 4.37 2.40 -4.41
N GLU A 17 3.31 1.59 -4.37
CA GLU A 17 3.34 0.20 -3.95
C GLU A 17 3.33 -0.70 -5.19
N ILE A 18 4.40 -1.47 -5.40
CA ILE A 18 4.55 -2.40 -6.52
C ILE A 18 4.14 -3.80 -6.05
N GLY A 19 3.20 -4.41 -6.76
CA GLY A 19 2.56 -5.65 -6.32
C GLY A 19 1.62 -5.41 -5.14
N ILE A 20 0.78 -4.37 -5.23
CA ILE A 20 -0.16 -4.00 -4.15
C ILE A 20 -1.10 -5.16 -3.79
N GLY A 21 -1.41 -6.02 -4.76
CA GLY A 21 -2.32 -7.15 -4.62
C GLY A 21 -3.65 -6.75 -3.97
N SER A 22 -4.03 -7.46 -2.92
CA SER A 22 -5.25 -7.16 -2.13
C SER A 22 -5.09 -6.00 -1.13
N GLY A 23 -4.01 -5.22 -1.20
CA GLY A 23 -3.80 -4.06 -0.34
C GLY A 23 -3.36 -4.40 1.09
N LEU A 24 -2.69 -5.55 1.30
CA LEU A 24 -2.30 -6.01 2.64
C LEU A 24 -1.39 -5.04 3.43
N ASN A 25 -0.72 -4.12 2.75
CA ASN A 25 0.12 -3.10 3.38
C ASN A 25 -0.65 -1.81 3.74
N LEU A 26 -1.87 -1.60 3.19
CA LEU A 26 -2.65 -0.37 3.39
C LEU A 26 -2.88 0.00 4.86
N PRO A 27 -3.23 -0.94 5.78
CA PRO A 27 -3.45 -0.60 7.18
C PRO A 27 -2.19 -0.16 7.95
N PHE A 28 -1.00 -0.31 7.35
CA PHE A 28 0.26 -0.03 8.02
C PHE A 28 0.92 1.29 7.57
N TYR A 29 0.33 2.00 6.60
CA TYR A 29 0.76 3.35 6.28
C TYR A 29 0.28 4.33 7.35
N ASP A 30 1.13 5.30 7.67
CA ASP A 30 0.78 6.38 8.58
C ASP A 30 0.07 7.50 7.79
N PRO A 31 -1.24 7.74 8.01
CA PRO A 31 -2.00 8.74 7.27
C PRO A 31 -1.55 10.18 7.57
N ALA A 32 -0.79 10.41 8.65
CA ALA A 32 -0.21 11.71 8.94
C ALA A 32 1.05 11.99 8.10
N LYS A 33 1.72 10.94 7.60
CA LYS A 33 2.95 11.06 6.78
C LYS A 33 2.66 10.90 5.29
N VAL A 34 1.68 10.09 4.92
CA VAL A 34 1.38 9.74 3.54
C VAL A 34 0.33 10.68 2.96
N GLN A 35 0.64 11.28 1.81
CA GLN A 35 -0.26 12.15 1.05
C GLN A 35 -1.12 11.35 0.09
N HIS A 36 -0.55 10.31 -0.53
CA HIS A 36 -1.23 9.45 -1.49
C HIS A 36 -0.44 8.16 -1.70
N VAL A 37 -1.15 7.05 -1.93
CA VAL A 37 -0.56 5.75 -2.29
C VAL A 37 -1.06 5.35 -3.68
N TRP A 38 -0.15 5.23 -4.64
CA TRP A 38 -0.42 4.55 -5.91
C TRP A 38 -0.19 3.05 -5.74
N GLY A 39 -1.18 2.23 -6.08
CA GLY A 39 -1.02 0.80 -6.21
C GLY A 39 -0.74 0.42 -7.65
N LEU A 40 0.28 -0.42 -7.88
CA LEU A 40 0.58 -1.03 -9.17
C LEU A 40 0.52 -2.55 -9.02
N ASP A 41 -0.31 -3.24 -9.80
CA ASP A 41 -0.35 -4.69 -9.85
C ASP A 41 -0.58 -5.18 -11.30
N PRO A 42 0.16 -6.19 -11.79
CA PRO A 42 -0.07 -6.75 -13.12
C PRO A 42 -1.28 -7.70 -13.19
N SER A 43 -1.82 -8.19 -12.07
CA SER A 43 -2.95 -9.12 -12.05
C SER A 43 -4.26 -8.39 -12.24
N MET A 44 -4.81 -8.45 -13.46
CA MET A 44 -6.12 -7.88 -13.81
C MET A 44 -7.25 -8.33 -12.87
N GLU A 45 -7.17 -9.55 -12.34
CA GLU A 45 -8.14 -10.08 -11.38
C GLU A 45 -8.18 -9.28 -10.08
N LEU A 46 -7.02 -8.78 -9.63
CA LEU A 46 -6.92 -7.98 -8.40
C LEU A 46 -7.38 -6.53 -8.62
N TRP A 47 -7.40 -6.04 -9.86
CA TRP A 47 -8.02 -4.74 -10.17
C TRP A 47 -9.52 -4.74 -9.89
N ALA A 48 -10.21 -5.86 -10.10
CA ALA A 48 -11.63 -5.99 -9.81
C ALA A 48 -11.96 -5.91 -8.30
N LEU A 49 -10.96 -6.07 -7.41
CA LEU A 49 -11.12 -5.90 -5.97
C LEU A 49 -10.89 -4.44 -5.51
N ALA A 50 -10.44 -3.57 -6.42
CA ALA A 50 -10.15 -2.17 -6.14
C ALA A 50 -11.31 -1.22 -6.49
N GLU A 51 -12.34 -1.71 -7.23
CA GLU A 51 -13.63 -1.02 -7.46
C GLU A 51 -14.58 -1.16 -6.28
#